data_AF-K2FPC5-F1
#
_entry.id   AF-K2FPC5-F1
#
_cell.length_a   1.000
_cell.length_b   1.000
_cell.length_c   1.000
_cell.angle_alpha   90.00
_cell.angle_beta   90.00
_cell.angle_gamma   90.00
#
_symmetry.space_group_name_H-M   'P 1'
#
loop_
_entity.id
_entity.type
_entity.pdbx_description
1 polymer ?
#
loop_
_entity_poly.entity_id
_entity_poly.type
_entity_poly.pdbx_seq_one_letter_code
_entity_poly.pdbx_strand_id
1 'polypeptide(L)'
;MPEHDLKNESLNSVQQYAPTLQKVLLFGLFFILIFLSFHILKYFIIPVVWAAIIAYMTWPLYQSVLRLCGNRPTLSATVMILAVILVFGLPFIFAIFMLQHEGRNLYFELQRQVFSGHLNVPDFIRGLPIVGKEITRTLNEINTDPQSIALSVSTWIQGHLNYGKVVLNEVSKNIFKLCFAVLSLFFFYRDGQTILNQVRKAFEMVVGPRVHHYFSTISATTRAVVYGVGLTAIAQSLLAGLSYFVAGVPNPMVLTIVTFIFALIPFGPPLAYSAVALWLFSQGQTIEAIGVMVWGVCIVSTADNVIRPLVISGATQIPFLLIMFGVLGGIASFGLVGVFIGPVILAVLLAIWREWLHESNLNEPLMMPKATMAHEIDPETKNTPPKAP
;
A
#
# COMPACT_ATOMS: atom_id res chain seq x y z
N MET A 1 -55.52 6.66 55.95
CA MET A 1 -55.35 5.36 55.27
C MET A 1 -54.65 5.60 53.92
N PRO A 2 -53.38 6.04 53.90
CA PRO A 2 -52.71 6.51 52.67
C PRO A 2 -51.70 5.51 52.07
N GLU A 3 -51.43 4.39 52.75
CA GLU A 3 -50.41 3.41 52.33
C GLU A 3 -50.79 2.62 51.08
N HIS A 4 -52.08 2.49 50.79
CA HIS A 4 -52.56 1.67 49.67
C HIS A 4 -52.42 2.37 48.31
N ASP A 5 -52.43 3.71 48.27
CA ASP A 5 -52.25 4.49 47.03
C ASP A 5 -50.77 4.62 46.63
N LEU A 6 -49.86 4.83 47.59
CA LEU A 6 -48.41 4.93 47.33
C LEU A 6 -47.83 3.63 46.74
N LYS A 7 -48.39 2.48 47.14
CA LYS A 7 -47.98 1.16 46.63
C LYS A 7 -48.44 0.94 45.18
N ASN A 8 -49.58 1.49 44.79
CA ASN A 8 -50.10 1.38 43.43
C ASN A 8 -49.41 2.35 42.45
N GLU A 9 -49.07 3.57 42.89
CA GLU A 9 -48.26 4.49 42.07
C GLU A 9 -46.83 3.96 41.82
N SER A 10 -46.19 3.39 42.85
CA SER A 10 -44.86 2.80 42.70
C SER A 10 -44.85 1.58 41.77
N LEU A 11 -45.84 0.69 41.84
CA LEU A 11 -45.97 -0.45 40.92
C LEU A 11 -46.22 -0.01 39.46
N ASN A 12 -47.04 1.01 39.24
CA ASN A 12 -47.28 1.56 37.90
C ASN A 12 -46.03 2.22 37.29
N SER A 13 -45.23 2.91 38.10
CA SER A 13 -43.97 3.50 37.63
C SER A 13 -42.95 2.42 37.19
N VAL A 14 -42.78 1.35 37.95
CA VAL A 14 -41.84 0.25 37.62
C VAL A 14 -42.26 -0.49 36.35
N GLN A 15 -43.56 -0.74 36.16
CA GLN A 15 -44.11 -1.38 34.96
C GLN A 15 -43.89 -0.53 33.69
N GLN A 16 -43.91 0.79 33.83
CA GLN A 16 -43.74 1.76 32.74
C GLN A 16 -42.27 1.93 32.30
N TYR A 17 -41.31 1.78 33.22
CA TYR A 17 -39.87 1.87 32.91
C TYR A 17 -39.22 0.54 32.48
N ALA A 18 -39.81 -0.61 32.82
CA ALA A 18 -39.29 -1.93 32.45
C ALA A 18 -38.98 -2.11 30.94
N PRO A 19 -39.87 -1.75 29.98
CA PRO A 19 -39.57 -1.92 28.55
C PRO A 19 -38.51 -0.94 28.03
N THR A 20 -38.41 0.26 28.63
CA THR A 20 -37.40 1.26 28.27
C THR A 20 -36.03 0.85 28.83
N LEU A 21 -35.98 0.35 30.06
CA LEU A 21 -34.79 -0.21 30.70
C LEU A 21 -34.29 -1.44 29.94
N GLN A 22 -35.18 -2.34 29.51
CA GLN A 22 -34.83 -3.50 28.69
C GLN A 22 -34.23 -3.08 27.34
N LYS A 23 -34.81 -2.07 26.67
CA LYS A 23 -34.27 -1.52 25.41
C LYS A 23 -32.89 -0.89 25.62
N VAL A 24 -32.70 -0.10 26.68
CA VAL A 24 -31.41 0.51 27.01
C VAL A 24 -30.36 -0.55 27.34
N LEU A 25 -30.73 -1.60 28.09
CA LEU A 25 -29.84 -2.73 28.38
C LEU A 25 -29.48 -3.51 27.13
N LEU A 26 -30.44 -3.78 26.23
CA LEU A 26 -30.19 -4.44 24.94
C LEU A 26 -29.28 -3.60 24.04
N PHE A 27 -29.51 -2.29 23.97
CA PHE A 27 -28.68 -1.38 23.18
C PHE A 27 -27.27 -1.28 23.78
N GLY A 28 -27.15 -1.16 25.11
CA GLY A 28 -25.88 -1.20 25.81
C GLY A 28 -25.11 -2.50 25.56
N LEU A 29 -25.79 -3.65 25.70
CA LEU A 29 -25.21 -4.96 25.41
C LEU A 29 -24.77 -5.08 23.94
N PHE A 30 -25.59 -4.61 23.00
CA PHE A 30 -25.26 -4.61 21.57
C PHE A 30 -24.00 -3.80 21.27
N PHE A 31 -23.88 -2.59 21.82
CA PHE A 31 -22.67 -1.77 21.67
C PHE A 31 -21.45 -2.41 22.33
N ILE A 32 -21.60 -3.02 23.52
CA ILE A 32 -20.52 -3.76 24.19
C ILE A 32 -20.07 -4.96 23.34
N LEU A 33 -21.01 -5.73 22.78
CA LEU A 33 -20.71 -6.88 21.92
C LEU A 33 -20.02 -6.44 20.62
N ILE A 34 -20.45 -5.33 20.00
CA ILE A 34 -19.77 -4.75 18.84
C ILE A 34 -18.34 -4.32 19.21
N PHE A 35 -18.19 -3.61 20.33
CA PHE A 35 -16.89 -3.15 20.79
C PHE A 35 -15.94 -4.32 21.06
N LEU A 36 -16.41 -5.35 21.77
CA LEU A 36 -15.62 -6.53 22.09
C LEU A 36 -15.29 -7.35 20.84
N SER A 37 -16.26 -7.50 19.93
CA SER A 37 -16.06 -8.14 18.63
C SER A 37 -14.98 -7.41 17.83
N PHE A 38 -15.05 -6.08 17.73
CA PHE A 38 -14.03 -5.28 17.07
C PHE A 38 -12.66 -5.42 17.74
N HIS A 39 -12.61 -5.45 19.08
CA HIS A 39 -11.36 -5.58 19.82
C HIS A 39 -10.66 -6.93 19.57
N ILE A 40 -11.42 -8.00 19.35
CA ILE A 40 -10.89 -9.31 18.96
C ILE A 40 -10.51 -9.30 17.47
N LEU A 41 -11.40 -8.77 16.62
CA LEU A 41 -11.23 -8.82 15.17
C LEU A 41 -10.07 -7.97 14.67
N LYS A 42 -9.70 -6.88 15.38
CA LYS A 42 -8.65 -5.94 14.98
C LYS A 42 -7.31 -6.61 14.62
N TYR A 43 -6.96 -7.71 15.30
CA TYR A 43 -5.72 -8.44 15.04
C TYR A 43 -5.73 -9.18 13.70
N PHE A 44 -6.92 -9.54 13.19
CA PHE A 44 -7.11 -10.27 11.94
C PHE A 44 -7.37 -9.36 10.74
N ILE A 45 -7.70 -8.08 10.95
CA ILE A 45 -8.00 -7.14 9.87
C ILE A 45 -6.82 -7.06 8.88
N ILE A 46 -5.60 -6.85 9.36
CA ILE A 46 -4.42 -6.70 8.49
C ILE A 46 -4.17 -7.96 7.63
N PRO A 47 -4.11 -9.19 8.20
CA PRO A 47 -4.02 -10.43 7.43
C PRO A 47 -5.15 -10.62 6.41
N VAL A 48 -6.38 -10.35 6.81
CA VAL A 48 -7.57 -10.49 5.95
C VAL A 48 -7.51 -9.50 4.80
N VAL A 49 -7.07 -8.27 5.04
CA VAL A 49 -6.87 -7.27 3.99
C VAL A 49 -5.81 -7.72 2.99
N TRP A 50 -4.66 -8.22 3.46
CA TRP A 50 -3.63 -8.76 2.58
C TRP A 50 -4.19 -9.87 1.69
N ALA A 51 -4.92 -10.80 2.28
CA ALA A 51 -5.60 -11.87 1.55
C ALA A 51 -6.60 -11.32 0.53
N ALA A 52 -7.39 -10.30 0.87
CA ALA A 52 -8.39 -9.72 -0.02
C ALA A 52 -7.74 -9.05 -1.23
N ILE A 53 -6.68 -8.27 -1.01
CA ILE A 53 -5.93 -7.60 -2.09
C ILE A 53 -5.32 -8.64 -3.02
N ILE A 54 -4.63 -9.65 -2.47
CA ILE A 54 -4.03 -10.72 -3.27
C ILE A 54 -5.11 -11.45 -4.06
N ALA A 55 -6.17 -11.93 -3.40
CA ALA A 55 -7.27 -12.66 -4.02
C ALA A 55 -7.92 -11.88 -5.16
N TYR A 56 -8.14 -10.58 -4.97
CA TYR A 56 -8.73 -9.70 -5.98
C TYR A 56 -7.82 -9.57 -7.21
N MET A 57 -6.52 -9.38 -6.99
CA MET A 57 -5.55 -9.13 -8.07
C MET A 57 -5.25 -10.37 -8.89
N THR A 58 -5.21 -11.52 -8.22
CA THR A 58 -4.96 -12.80 -8.85
C THR A 58 -6.25 -13.52 -9.26
N TRP A 59 -7.42 -12.92 -9.04
CA TRP A 59 -8.72 -13.45 -9.45
C TRP A 59 -8.79 -13.90 -10.92
N PRO A 60 -8.29 -13.14 -11.92
CA PRO A 60 -8.30 -13.61 -13.31
C PRO A 60 -7.46 -14.87 -13.50
N LEU A 61 -6.33 -14.99 -12.80
CA LEU A 61 -5.50 -16.20 -12.81
C LEU A 61 -6.23 -17.36 -12.12
N TYR A 62 -6.89 -17.11 -10.99
CA TYR A 62 -7.70 -18.09 -10.29
C TYR A 62 -8.82 -18.64 -11.18
N GLN A 63 -9.50 -17.79 -11.97
CA GLN A 63 -10.53 -18.27 -12.90
C GLN A 63 -9.97 -19.21 -13.98
N SER A 64 -8.76 -18.95 -14.48
CA SER A 64 -8.08 -19.85 -15.41
C SER A 64 -7.76 -21.20 -14.75
N VAL A 65 -7.23 -21.18 -13.52
CA VAL A 65 -6.98 -22.39 -12.72
C VAL A 65 -8.28 -23.14 -12.44
N LEU A 66 -9.36 -22.45 -12.10
CA LEU A 66 -10.67 -23.03 -11.84
C LEU A 66 -11.21 -23.78 -13.06
N ARG A 67 -11.04 -23.23 -14.27
CA ARG A 67 -11.42 -23.90 -15.52
C ARG A 67 -10.55 -25.14 -15.78
N LEU A 68 -9.23 -25.03 -15.57
CA LEU A 68 -8.29 -26.16 -15.73
C LEU A 68 -8.55 -27.31 -14.75
N CYS A 69 -8.97 -26.99 -13.53
CA CYS A 69 -9.24 -27.96 -12.47
C CYS A 69 -10.69 -28.52 -12.48
N GLY A 70 -11.43 -28.33 -13.57
CA GLY A 70 -12.78 -28.88 -13.72
C GLY A 70 -13.82 -28.23 -12.81
N ASN A 71 -13.68 -26.93 -12.53
CA ASN A 71 -14.59 -26.11 -11.73
C ASN A 71 -14.75 -26.57 -10.27
N ARG A 72 -13.72 -27.22 -9.71
CA ARG A 72 -13.68 -27.65 -8.30
C ARG A 72 -13.05 -26.54 -7.44
N PRO A 73 -13.84 -25.78 -6.65
CA PRO A 73 -13.36 -24.57 -6.01
C PRO A 73 -12.29 -24.82 -4.94
N THR A 74 -12.39 -25.92 -4.19
CA THR A 74 -11.42 -26.31 -3.14
C THR A 74 -10.06 -26.66 -3.73
N LEU A 75 -10.02 -27.54 -4.74
CA LEU A 75 -8.77 -27.94 -5.41
C LEU A 75 -8.12 -26.74 -6.10
N SER A 76 -8.91 -25.93 -6.80
CA SER A 76 -8.42 -24.74 -7.50
C SER A 76 -7.84 -23.71 -6.53
N ALA A 77 -8.49 -23.50 -5.36
CA ALA A 77 -7.99 -22.59 -4.34
C ALA A 77 -6.66 -23.08 -3.75
N THR A 78 -6.52 -24.38 -3.46
CA THR A 78 -5.26 -24.96 -2.98
C THR A 78 -4.13 -24.83 -4.00
N VAL A 79 -4.40 -25.15 -5.28
CA VAL A 79 -3.42 -25.00 -6.37
C VAL A 79 -3.00 -23.54 -6.50
N MET A 80 -3.95 -22.60 -6.42
CA MET A 80 -3.66 -21.17 -6.53
C MET A 80 -2.83 -20.66 -5.36
N ILE A 81 -3.09 -21.09 -4.13
CA ILE A 81 -2.28 -20.73 -2.96
C ILE A 81 -0.85 -21.25 -3.12
N LEU A 82 -0.70 -22.51 -3.54
CA LEU A 82 0.63 -23.09 -3.79
C LEU A 82 1.37 -22.30 -4.87
N ALA A 83 0.68 -21.92 -5.95
CA ALA A 83 1.25 -21.07 -6.99
C ALA A 83 1.68 -19.70 -6.47
N VAL A 84 0.86 -19.04 -5.63
CA VAL A 84 1.22 -17.75 -5.01
C VAL A 84 2.43 -17.88 -4.10
N ILE A 85 2.50 -18.92 -3.26
CA ILE A 85 3.65 -19.18 -2.38
C ILE A 85 4.90 -19.47 -3.21
N LEU A 86 4.78 -20.20 -4.30
CA LEU A 86 5.90 -20.54 -5.18
C LEU A 86 6.42 -19.32 -5.95
N VAL A 87 5.53 -18.46 -6.46
CA VAL A 87 5.88 -17.29 -7.28
C VAL A 87 6.36 -16.11 -6.44
N PHE A 88 5.78 -15.88 -5.26
CA PHE A 88 6.14 -14.74 -4.41
C PHE A 88 6.96 -15.15 -3.18
N GLY A 89 6.56 -16.22 -2.49
CA GLY A 89 7.19 -16.67 -1.26
C GLY A 89 8.63 -17.16 -1.47
N LEU A 90 8.86 -18.03 -2.47
CA LEU A 90 10.21 -18.56 -2.72
C LEU A 90 11.22 -17.48 -3.16
N PRO A 91 10.93 -16.62 -4.16
CA PRO A 91 11.88 -15.55 -4.52
C PRO A 91 12.15 -14.59 -3.37
N PHE A 92 11.14 -14.31 -2.54
CA PHE A 92 11.30 -13.46 -1.35
C PHE A 92 12.25 -14.09 -0.33
N ILE A 93 12.04 -15.37 -0.01
CA ILE A 93 12.93 -16.12 0.89
C ILE A 93 14.35 -16.17 0.31
N PHE A 94 14.49 -16.48 -0.97
CA PHE A 94 15.78 -16.54 -1.65
C PHE A 94 16.50 -15.19 -1.65
N ALA A 95 15.81 -14.09 -1.94
CA ALA A 95 16.37 -12.75 -1.94
C ALA A 95 16.90 -12.36 -0.56
N ILE A 96 16.21 -12.72 0.52
CA ILE A 96 16.67 -12.48 1.89
C ILE A 96 17.95 -13.25 2.19
N PHE A 97 18.00 -14.54 1.85
CA PHE A 97 19.20 -15.34 2.05
C PHE A 97 20.38 -14.84 1.20
N MET A 98 20.12 -14.39 -0.02
CA MET A 98 21.15 -13.83 -0.90
C MET A 98 21.71 -12.52 -0.35
N LEU A 99 20.84 -11.61 0.09
CA LEU A 99 21.23 -10.35 0.71
C LEU A 99 22.14 -10.58 1.92
N GLN A 100 21.87 -11.66 2.68
CA GLN A 100 22.72 -12.08 3.80
C GLN A 100 24.10 -12.59 3.32
N HIS A 101 24.14 -13.37 2.25
CA HIS A 101 25.37 -13.92 1.71
C HIS A 101 26.27 -12.83 1.11
N GLU A 102 25.71 -11.98 0.25
CA GLU A 102 26.43 -10.86 -0.38
C GLU A 102 26.79 -9.78 0.63
N GLY A 103 25.90 -9.45 1.58
CA GLY A 103 26.20 -8.50 2.65
C GLY A 103 27.36 -8.96 3.55
N ARG A 104 27.52 -10.27 3.77
CA ARG A 104 28.66 -10.84 4.50
C ARG A 104 29.96 -10.76 3.70
N ASN A 105 29.93 -10.98 2.39
CA ASN A 105 31.11 -10.84 1.54
C ASN A 105 31.56 -9.38 1.44
N LEU A 106 30.60 -8.45 1.28
CA LEU A 106 30.84 -7.01 1.36
C LEU A 106 31.54 -6.66 2.69
N TYR A 107 31.08 -7.23 3.82
CA TYR A 107 31.70 -7.02 5.13
C TYR A 107 33.17 -7.49 5.15
N PHE A 108 33.47 -8.70 4.67
CA PHE A 108 34.84 -9.21 4.69
C PHE A 108 35.77 -8.43 3.76
N GLU A 109 35.28 -7.97 2.60
CA GLU A 109 36.04 -7.13 1.67
C GLU A 109 36.27 -5.72 2.23
N LEU A 110 35.23 -5.07 2.77
CA LEU A 110 35.35 -3.77 3.43
C LEU A 110 36.26 -3.83 4.65
N GLN A 111 36.12 -4.86 5.49
CA GLN A 111 37.00 -5.07 6.63
C GLN A 111 38.44 -5.21 6.12
N ARG A 112 38.71 -6.07 5.13
CA ARG A 112 40.06 -6.25 4.60
C ARG A 112 40.64 -4.96 4.02
N GLN A 113 39.83 -4.13 3.36
CA GLN A 113 40.27 -2.84 2.82
C GLN A 113 40.53 -1.79 3.90
N VAL A 114 39.65 -1.66 4.88
CA VAL A 114 39.82 -0.76 6.04
C VAL A 114 41.07 -1.14 6.83
N PHE A 115 41.27 -2.44 7.11
CA PHE A 115 42.46 -2.94 7.83
C PHE A 115 43.75 -2.88 7.00
N SER A 116 43.67 -2.78 5.66
CA SER A 116 44.84 -2.57 4.81
C SER A 116 45.32 -1.12 4.76
N GLY A 117 44.59 -0.16 5.35
CA GLY A 117 44.96 1.26 5.38
C GLY A 117 44.83 2.00 4.05
N HIS A 118 44.19 1.40 3.04
CA HIS A 118 44.07 1.96 1.69
C HIS A 118 42.62 2.36 1.34
N LEU A 119 41.92 3.06 2.23
CA LEU A 119 40.71 3.79 1.86
C LEU A 119 41.09 5.04 1.05
N ASN A 120 41.51 4.83 -0.19
CA ASN A 120 41.74 5.90 -1.14
C ASN A 120 40.43 6.20 -1.87
N VAL A 121 39.80 7.30 -1.50
CA VAL A 121 38.76 7.90 -2.33
C VAL A 121 39.42 8.44 -3.61
N PRO A 122 38.89 8.18 -4.81
CA PRO A 122 39.42 8.78 -6.03
C PRO A 122 39.49 10.30 -5.91
N ASP A 123 40.57 10.91 -6.40
CA ASP A 123 40.88 12.35 -6.23
C ASP A 123 39.76 13.29 -6.72
N PHE A 124 38.89 12.80 -7.61
CA PHE A 124 37.70 13.49 -8.06
C PHE A 124 36.71 13.84 -6.92
N ILE A 125 36.57 13.00 -5.90
CA ILE A 125 35.69 13.27 -4.75
C ILE A 125 36.33 14.24 -3.76
N ARG A 126 37.67 14.25 -3.65
CA ARG A 126 38.43 15.24 -2.85
C ARG A 126 38.28 16.66 -3.42
N GLY A 127 38.07 16.79 -4.73
CA GLY A 127 37.90 18.07 -5.44
C GLY A 127 36.51 18.70 -5.35
N LEU A 128 35.50 18.02 -4.79
CA LEU A 128 34.13 18.56 -4.74
C LEU A 128 34.01 19.69 -3.69
N PRO A 129 33.62 20.92 -4.08
CA PRO A 129 33.69 22.10 -3.20
C PRO A 129 32.71 22.07 -2.01
N ILE A 130 31.66 21.25 -2.08
CA ILE A 130 30.59 21.19 -1.04
C ILE A 130 30.67 19.90 -0.21
N VAL A 131 31.07 18.77 -0.82
CA VAL A 131 31.01 17.45 -0.16
C VAL A 131 32.41 16.87 0.09
N GLY A 132 33.43 17.34 -0.63
CA GLY A 132 34.79 16.79 -0.57
C GLY A 132 35.50 17.05 0.76
N LYS A 133 35.31 18.22 1.38
CA LYS A 133 35.90 18.53 2.70
C LYS A 133 35.31 17.68 3.81
N GLU A 134 34.00 17.50 3.81
CA GLU A 134 33.30 16.70 4.84
C GLU A 134 33.62 15.22 4.69
N ILE A 135 33.62 14.70 3.45
CA ILE A 135 34.05 13.33 3.15
C ILE A 135 35.52 13.12 3.57
N THR A 136 36.42 14.05 3.27
CA THR A 136 37.85 13.92 3.62
C THR A 136 38.07 14.02 5.14
N ARG A 137 37.30 14.86 5.84
CA ARG A 137 37.35 14.97 7.30
C ARG A 137 36.85 13.69 7.97
N THR A 138 35.70 13.19 7.55
CA THR A 138 35.16 11.92 8.03
C THR A 138 36.10 10.75 7.70
N LEU A 139 36.72 10.73 6.51
CA LEU A 139 37.73 9.72 6.17
C LEU A 139 39.00 9.80 7.00
N ASN A 140 39.48 11.00 7.32
CA ASN A 140 40.64 11.17 8.19
C ASN A 140 40.31 10.76 9.63
N GLU A 141 39.12 11.09 10.13
CA GLU A 141 38.61 10.58 11.41
C GLU A 141 38.51 9.04 11.39
N ILE A 142 38.06 8.44 10.28
CA ILE A 142 38.02 6.98 10.07
C ILE A 142 39.42 6.36 10.05
N ASN A 143 40.41 7.00 9.43
CA ASN A 143 41.80 6.51 9.36
C ASN A 143 42.59 6.72 10.67
N THR A 144 42.15 7.64 11.54
CA THR A 144 42.86 7.94 12.80
C THR A 144 42.55 6.92 13.89
N ASP A 145 41.36 6.31 13.86
CA ASP A 145 41.00 5.20 14.75
C ASP A 145 40.26 4.09 13.98
N PRO A 146 40.99 3.29 13.18
CA PRO A 146 40.40 2.24 12.35
C PRO A 146 39.70 1.17 13.18
N GLN A 147 40.10 0.98 14.44
CA GLN A 147 39.58 -0.06 15.31
C GLN A 147 38.17 0.28 15.82
N SER A 148 37.89 1.52 16.21
CA SER A 148 36.56 1.89 16.73
C SER A 148 35.47 1.88 15.66
N ILE A 149 35.81 2.24 14.42
CA ILE A 149 34.87 2.14 13.29
C ILE A 149 34.74 0.71 12.78
N ALA A 150 35.85 -0.03 12.69
CA ALA A 150 35.75 -1.46 12.41
C ALA A 150 34.87 -2.18 13.45
N LEU A 151 34.98 -1.83 14.74
CA LEU A 151 34.15 -2.39 15.82
C LEU A 151 32.69 -1.91 15.76
N SER A 152 32.44 -0.63 15.48
CA SER A 152 31.08 -0.07 15.37
C SER A 152 30.34 -0.61 14.15
N VAL A 153 31.03 -0.67 13.01
CA VAL A 153 30.56 -1.30 11.78
C VAL A 153 30.42 -2.80 12.00
N SER A 154 31.36 -3.47 12.65
CA SER A 154 31.26 -4.91 12.97
C SER A 154 30.12 -5.21 13.93
N THR A 155 29.83 -4.35 14.91
CA THR A 155 28.72 -4.55 15.85
C THR A 155 27.36 -4.25 15.21
N TRP A 156 27.28 -3.17 14.41
CA TRP A 156 26.10 -2.87 13.60
C TRP A 156 25.83 -3.99 12.60
N ILE A 157 26.86 -4.44 11.86
CA ILE A 157 26.76 -5.52 10.89
C ILE A 157 26.52 -6.86 11.59
N GLN A 158 27.17 -7.24 12.69
CA GLN A 158 26.91 -8.51 13.39
C GLN A 158 25.51 -8.55 14.04
N GLY A 159 25.02 -7.42 14.56
CA GLY A 159 23.64 -7.29 15.02
C GLY A 159 22.63 -7.52 13.89
N HIS A 160 23.01 -7.17 12.67
CA HIS A 160 22.18 -7.28 11.46
C HIS A 160 22.51 -8.49 10.56
N LEU A 161 23.68 -9.14 10.64
CA LEU A 161 24.08 -10.34 9.86
C LEU A 161 23.28 -11.57 10.28
N ASN A 162 22.66 -11.48 11.45
CA ASN A 162 21.60 -12.37 11.88
C ASN A 162 20.26 -12.04 11.20
N TYR A 163 20.19 -11.29 10.09
CA TYR A 163 18.91 -11.00 9.41
C TYR A 163 18.15 -12.27 9.01
N GLY A 164 18.82 -13.39 8.71
CA GLY A 164 18.14 -14.68 8.57
C GLY A 164 17.39 -15.09 9.85
N LYS A 165 18.00 -14.85 11.03
CA LYS A 165 17.34 -14.98 12.34
C LYS A 165 16.34 -13.86 12.60
N VAL A 166 16.54 -12.62 12.14
CA VAL A 166 15.56 -11.52 12.28
C VAL A 166 14.32 -11.85 11.46
N VAL A 167 14.46 -12.31 10.22
CA VAL A 167 13.37 -12.76 9.37
C VAL A 167 12.72 -13.99 9.97
N LEU A 168 13.48 -15.00 10.42
CA LEU A 168 12.90 -16.13 11.14
C LEU A 168 12.17 -15.69 12.41
N ASN A 169 12.68 -14.70 13.15
CA ASN A 169 12.07 -14.16 14.36
C ASN A 169 10.81 -13.35 14.03
N GLU A 170 10.83 -12.51 13.00
CA GLU A 170 9.69 -11.73 12.54
C GLU A 170 8.61 -12.63 11.92
N VAL A 171 9.00 -13.64 11.13
CA VAL A 171 8.10 -14.68 10.63
C VAL A 171 7.51 -15.47 11.79
N SER A 172 8.32 -15.84 12.80
CA SER A 172 7.84 -16.55 13.99
C SER A 172 6.87 -15.69 14.82
N LYS A 173 7.20 -14.42 15.09
CA LYS A 173 6.33 -13.47 15.79
C LYS A 173 5.02 -13.22 15.03
N ASN A 174 5.07 -13.24 13.70
CA ASN A 174 3.91 -13.00 12.84
C ASN A 174 3.34 -14.29 12.24
N ILE A 175 3.68 -15.47 12.76
CA ILE A 175 3.28 -16.77 12.17
C ILE A 175 1.76 -16.93 12.19
N PHE A 176 1.12 -16.48 13.27
CA PHE A 176 -0.34 -16.46 13.37
C PHE A 176 -0.94 -15.55 12.28
N LYS A 177 -0.41 -14.33 12.11
CA LYS A 177 -0.86 -13.41 11.06
C LYS A 177 -0.71 -14.01 9.67
N LEU A 178 0.43 -14.66 9.39
CA LEU A 178 0.69 -15.34 8.11
C LEU A 178 -0.30 -16.48 7.88
N CYS A 179 -0.51 -17.34 8.88
CA CYS A 179 -1.46 -18.45 8.81
C CYS A 179 -2.88 -17.93 8.53
N PHE A 180 -3.32 -16.91 9.27
CA PHE A 180 -4.62 -16.28 9.03
C PHE A 180 -4.72 -15.62 7.66
N ALA A 181 -3.66 -15.02 7.14
CA ALA A 181 -3.66 -14.47 5.78
C ALA A 181 -3.84 -15.58 4.73
N VAL A 182 -3.09 -16.68 4.85
CA VAL A 182 -3.20 -17.83 3.93
C VAL A 182 -4.57 -18.50 4.03
N LEU A 183 -5.11 -18.69 5.24
CA LEU A 183 -6.45 -19.22 5.46
C LEU A 183 -7.51 -18.30 4.86
N SER A 184 -7.44 -16.99 5.11
CA SER A 184 -8.37 -16.02 4.55
C SER A 184 -8.30 -16.02 3.02
N LEU A 185 -7.09 -16.11 2.46
CA LEU A 185 -6.87 -16.20 1.02
C LEU A 185 -7.52 -17.44 0.42
N PHE A 186 -7.46 -18.58 1.11
CA PHE A 186 -8.16 -19.80 0.71
C PHE A 186 -9.67 -19.60 0.64
N PHE A 187 -10.28 -19.05 1.70
CA PHE A 187 -11.72 -18.80 1.72
C PHE A 187 -12.13 -17.74 0.69
N PHE A 188 -11.30 -16.74 0.41
CA PHE A 188 -11.58 -15.76 -0.65
C PHE A 188 -11.51 -16.35 -2.05
N TYR A 189 -10.57 -17.26 -2.34
CA TYR A 189 -10.61 -17.96 -3.62
C TYR A 189 -11.81 -18.89 -3.72
N ARG A 190 -12.07 -19.68 -2.67
CA ARG A 190 -13.14 -20.69 -2.68
C ARG A 190 -14.54 -20.08 -2.71
N ASP A 191 -14.81 -19.12 -1.83
CA ASP A 191 -16.15 -18.59 -1.54
C ASP A 191 -16.29 -17.09 -1.87
N GLY A 192 -15.31 -16.50 -2.55
CA GLY A 192 -15.22 -15.05 -2.74
C GLY A 192 -16.44 -14.38 -3.37
N GLN A 193 -17.09 -15.03 -4.34
CA GLN A 193 -18.32 -14.49 -4.95
C GLN A 193 -19.48 -14.43 -3.95
N THR A 194 -19.63 -15.48 -3.13
CA THR A 194 -20.67 -15.55 -2.10
C THR A 194 -20.44 -14.49 -1.03
N ILE A 195 -19.19 -14.36 -0.56
CA ILE A 195 -18.80 -13.35 0.43
C ILE A 195 -19.06 -11.94 -0.11
N LEU A 196 -18.61 -11.63 -1.33
CA LEU A 196 -18.80 -10.32 -1.94
C LEU A 196 -20.28 -9.96 -2.12
N ASN A 197 -21.11 -10.92 -2.54
CA ASN A 197 -22.54 -10.70 -2.70
C ASN A 197 -23.25 -10.44 -1.37
N GLN A 198 -22.88 -11.15 -0.31
CA GLN A 198 -23.43 -10.92 1.03
C GLN A 198 -23.04 -9.55 1.57
N VAL A 199 -21.75 -9.19 1.44
CA VAL A 199 -21.25 -7.87 1.86
C VAL A 199 -21.95 -6.76 1.08
N ARG A 200 -22.07 -6.88 -0.24
CA ARG A 200 -22.75 -5.88 -1.08
C ARG A 200 -24.22 -5.70 -0.67
N LYS A 201 -24.97 -6.79 -0.46
CA LYS A 201 -26.36 -6.74 0.00
C LYS A 201 -26.49 -6.09 1.37
N ALA A 202 -25.61 -6.44 2.31
CA ALA A 202 -25.64 -5.87 3.65
C ALA A 202 -25.42 -4.34 3.63
N PHE A 203 -24.46 -3.86 2.85
CA PHE A 203 -24.24 -2.42 2.71
C PHE A 203 -25.34 -1.72 1.90
N GLU A 204 -25.93 -2.39 0.90
CA GLU A 204 -27.07 -1.85 0.15
C GLU A 204 -28.28 -1.60 1.05
N MET A 205 -28.52 -2.45 2.06
CA MET A 205 -29.58 -2.23 3.05
C MET A 205 -29.34 -1.01 3.95
N VAL A 206 -28.08 -0.64 4.19
CA VAL A 206 -27.71 0.46 5.11
C VAL A 206 -27.57 1.79 4.37
N VAL A 207 -26.93 1.77 3.20
CA VAL A 207 -26.51 2.97 2.45
C VAL A 207 -27.40 3.20 1.21
N GLY A 208 -28.22 2.22 0.82
CA GLY A 208 -29.04 2.26 -0.38
C GLY A 208 -28.25 1.97 -1.67
N PRO A 209 -28.84 2.25 -2.84
CA PRO A 209 -28.27 1.93 -4.15
C PRO A 209 -26.90 2.59 -4.41
N ARG A 210 -26.55 3.65 -3.68
CA ARG A 210 -25.29 4.41 -3.80
C ARG A 210 -24.05 3.58 -3.49
N VAL A 211 -24.22 2.49 -2.72
CA VAL A 211 -23.12 1.58 -2.36
C VAL A 211 -22.37 1.05 -3.59
N HIS A 212 -23.05 0.91 -4.72
CA HIS A 212 -22.48 0.47 -5.99
C HIS A 212 -21.33 1.37 -6.45
N HIS A 213 -21.50 2.69 -6.32
CA HIS A 213 -20.47 3.65 -6.66
C HIS A 213 -19.25 3.52 -5.75
N TYR A 214 -19.45 3.31 -4.44
CA TYR A 214 -18.36 3.11 -3.49
C TYR A 214 -17.58 1.81 -3.75
N PHE A 215 -18.26 0.69 -4.00
CA PHE A 215 -17.59 -0.56 -4.39
C PHE A 215 -16.81 -0.43 -5.70
N SER A 216 -17.37 0.31 -6.67
CA SER A 216 -16.66 0.59 -7.93
C SER A 216 -15.40 1.44 -7.70
N THR A 217 -15.47 2.42 -6.81
CA THR A 217 -14.34 3.27 -6.40
C THR A 217 -13.27 2.43 -5.70
N ILE A 218 -13.65 1.61 -4.72
CA ILE A 218 -12.74 0.69 -4.02
C ILE A 218 -12.03 -0.20 -5.04
N SER A 219 -12.78 -0.81 -5.96
CA SER A 219 -12.24 -1.72 -6.97
C SER A 219 -11.28 -1.00 -7.92
N ALA A 220 -11.68 0.17 -8.43
CA ALA A 220 -10.87 0.97 -9.34
C ALA A 220 -9.58 1.46 -8.68
N THR A 221 -9.65 2.01 -7.46
CA THR A 221 -8.48 2.50 -6.73
C THR A 221 -7.56 1.36 -6.32
N THR A 222 -8.08 0.25 -5.81
CA THR A 222 -7.24 -0.90 -5.43
C THR A 222 -6.48 -1.42 -6.64
N ARG A 223 -7.17 -1.59 -7.78
CA ARG A 223 -6.57 -2.01 -9.06
C ARG A 223 -5.52 -1.03 -9.55
N ALA A 224 -5.81 0.27 -9.51
CA ALA A 224 -4.89 1.31 -9.92
C ALA A 224 -3.61 1.30 -9.06
N VAL A 225 -3.74 1.16 -7.73
CA VAL A 225 -2.58 1.12 -6.82
C VAL A 225 -1.75 -0.14 -7.03
N VAL A 226 -2.36 -1.33 -7.12
CA VAL A 226 -1.58 -2.56 -7.32
C VAL A 226 -0.90 -2.60 -8.68
N TYR A 227 -1.61 -2.23 -9.76
CA TYR A 227 -0.95 -2.14 -11.08
C TYR A 227 0.09 -1.03 -11.12
N GLY A 228 -0.15 0.09 -10.42
CA GLY A 228 0.83 1.14 -10.24
C GLY A 228 2.12 0.59 -9.64
N VAL A 229 2.03 -0.03 -8.45
CA VAL A 229 3.18 -0.62 -7.75
C VAL A 229 3.84 -1.76 -8.53
N GLY A 230 3.04 -2.63 -9.15
CA GLY A 230 3.55 -3.76 -9.92
C GLY A 230 4.28 -3.32 -11.19
N LEU A 231 3.69 -2.40 -11.96
CA LEU A 231 4.29 -1.91 -13.19
C LEU A 231 5.51 -1.04 -12.91
N THR A 232 5.49 -0.20 -11.86
CA THR A 232 6.67 0.53 -11.41
C THR A 232 7.77 -0.44 -11.00
N ALA A 233 7.45 -1.49 -10.24
CA ALA A 233 8.45 -2.46 -9.80
C ALA A 233 9.12 -3.20 -10.95
N ILE A 234 8.35 -3.60 -11.98
CA ILE A 234 8.89 -4.23 -13.19
C ILE A 234 9.77 -3.24 -13.96
N ALA A 235 9.29 -2.02 -14.20
CA ALA A 235 10.06 -1.02 -14.94
C ALA A 235 11.37 -0.67 -14.22
N GLN A 236 11.30 -0.45 -12.90
CA GLN A 236 12.46 -0.11 -12.09
C GLN A 236 13.47 -1.25 -12.00
N SER A 237 13.00 -2.49 -11.83
CA SER A 237 13.92 -3.63 -11.77
C SER A 237 14.60 -3.86 -13.11
N LEU A 238 13.91 -3.73 -14.24
CA LEU A 238 14.52 -3.83 -15.57
C LEU A 238 15.55 -2.72 -15.81
N LEU A 239 15.21 -1.47 -15.47
CA LEU A 239 16.11 -0.33 -15.62
C LEU A 239 17.34 -0.43 -14.70
N ALA A 240 17.16 -0.87 -13.45
CA ALA A 240 18.24 -1.11 -12.52
C ALA A 240 19.09 -2.31 -12.95
N GLY A 241 18.46 -3.40 -13.37
CA GLY A 241 19.12 -4.60 -13.87
C GLY A 241 19.99 -4.34 -15.09
N LEU A 242 19.53 -3.48 -16.00
CA LEU A 242 20.33 -3.01 -17.12
C LEU A 242 21.58 -2.27 -16.64
N SER A 243 21.45 -1.41 -15.63
CA SER A 243 22.60 -0.70 -15.05
C SER A 243 23.60 -1.67 -14.40
N TYR A 244 23.12 -2.70 -13.70
CA TYR A 244 23.99 -3.71 -13.08
C TYR A 244 24.70 -4.58 -14.12
N PHE A 245 24.02 -4.91 -15.22
CA PHE A 245 24.59 -5.65 -16.33
C PHE A 245 25.70 -4.87 -17.03
N VAL A 246 25.45 -3.59 -17.34
CA VAL A 246 26.45 -2.69 -17.95
C VAL A 246 27.63 -2.44 -17.03
N ALA A 247 27.38 -2.32 -15.72
CA ALA A 247 28.42 -2.16 -14.70
C ALA A 247 29.23 -3.44 -14.43
N GLY A 248 28.92 -4.56 -15.06
CA GLY A 248 29.69 -5.81 -14.91
C GLY A 248 29.56 -6.45 -13.53
N VAL A 249 28.47 -6.19 -12.80
CA VAL A 249 28.24 -6.75 -11.47
C VAL A 249 28.09 -8.27 -11.54
N PRO A 250 28.69 -9.07 -10.65
CA PRO A 250 28.49 -10.51 -10.55
C PRO A 250 27.01 -10.84 -10.35
N ASN A 251 26.49 -11.78 -11.14
CA ASN A 251 25.09 -12.23 -11.08
C ASN A 251 24.06 -11.08 -11.18
N PRO A 252 24.07 -10.26 -12.24
CA PRO A 252 23.23 -9.07 -12.35
C PRO A 252 21.73 -9.43 -12.35
N MET A 253 21.38 -10.63 -12.82
CA MET A 253 20.01 -11.15 -12.80
C MET A 253 19.47 -11.35 -11.38
N VAL A 254 20.31 -11.79 -10.44
CA VAL A 254 19.89 -12.00 -9.05
C VAL A 254 19.64 -10.66 -8.37
N LEU A 255 20.54 -9.69 -8.54
CA LEU A 255 20.38 -8.33 -8.01
C LEU A 255 19.19 -7.61 -8.62
N THR A 256 18.85 -7.92 -9.88
CA THR A 256 17.63 -7.43 -10.53
C THR A 256 16.38 -7.96 -9.82
N ILE A 257 16.34 -9.25 -9.47
CA ILE A 257 15.22 -9.85 -8.72
C ILE A 257 15.13 -9.27 -7.31
N VAL A 258 16.26 -9.08 -6.63
CA VAL A 258 16.32 -8.43 -5.32
C VAL A 258 15.79 -6.99 -5.43
N THR A 259 16.20 -6.25 -6.46
CA THR A 259 15.71 -4.88 -6.70
C THR A 259 14.22 -4.86 -7.01
N PHE A 260 13.70 -5.84 -7.76
CA PHE A 260 12.25 -5.99 -7.98
C PHE A 260 11.48 -6.16 -6.67
N ILE A 261 11.96 -7.00 -5.77
CA ILE A 261 11.34 -7.22 -4.46
C ILE A 261 11.37 -5.93 -3.63
N PHE A 262 12.51 -5.24 -3.61
CA PHE A 262 12.60 -3.93 -2.95
C PHE A 262 11.68 -2.90 -3.59
N ALA A 263 11.48 -2.93 -4.91
CA ALA A 263 10.61 -2.01 -5.62
C ALA A 263 9.12 -2.11 -5.25
N LEU A 264 8.70 -3.22 -4.64
CA LEU A 264 7.36 -3.35 -4.07
C LEU A 264 7.17 -2.49 -2.81
N ILE A 265 8.27 -2.12 -2.15
CA ILE A 265 8.28 -1.27 -0.97
C ILE A 265 8.57 0.17 -1.40
N PRO A 266 7.83 1.17 -0.90
CA PRO A 266 8.17 2.57 -1.10
C PRO A 266 9.62 2.84 -0.71
N PHE A 267 10.36 3.57 -1.56
CA PHE A 267 11.77 3.88 -1.38
C PHE A 267 12.74 2.69 -1.41
N GLY A 268 12.29 1.47 -1.75
CA GLY A 268 13.17 0.31 -1.87
C GLY A 268 14.18 0.33 -3.02
N PRO A 269 13.85 0.76 -4.25
CA PRO A 269 14.80 0.80 -5.37
C PRO A 269 16.01 1.70 -5.10
N PRO A 270 15.85 2.93 -4.54
CA PRO A 270 16.97 3.73 -4.05
C PRO A 270 17.91 3.00 -3.11
N LEU A 271 17.38 2.23 -2.17
CA LEU A 271 18.19 1.43 -1.27
C LEU A 271 18.94 0.32 -2.01
N ALA A 272 18.28 -0.37 -2.96
CA ALA A 272 18.85 -1.48 -3.70
C ALA A 272 20.02 -1.05 -4.59
N TYR A 273 19.84 -0.07 -5.48
CA TYR A 273 20.94 0.35 -6.37
C TYR A 273 22.05 1.07 -5.60
N SER A 274 21.74 1.74 -4.49
CA SER A 274 22.77 2.37 -3.65
C SER A 274 23.63 1.32 -2.95
N ALA A 275 23.03 0.21 -2.49
CA ALA A 275 23.77 -0.92 -1.94
C ALA A 275 24.70 -1.54 -3.00
N VAL A 276 24.23 -1.71 -4.24
CA VAL A 276 25.06 -2.22 -5.35
C VAL A 276 26.17 -1.24 -5.71
N ALA A 277 25.90 0.06 -5.75
CA ALA A 277 26.92 1.07 -6.00
C ALA A 277 28.00 1.10 -4.90
N LEU A 278 27.61 0.99 -3.63
CA LEU A 278 28.55 0.87 -2.51
C LEU A 278 29.38 -0.41 -2.62
N TRP A 279 28.77 -1.51 -3.07
CA TRP A 279 29.46 -2.77 -3.31
C TRP A 279 30.51 -2.63 -4.43
N LEU A 280 30.16 -2.04 -5.57
CA LEU A 280 31.12 -1.75 -6.66
C LEU A 280 32.26 -0.82 -6.19
N PHE A 281 31.94 0.20 -5.40
CA PHE A 281 32.93 1.11 -4.84
C PHE A 281 33.93 0.37 -3.95
N SER A 282 33.45 -0.59 -3.14
CA SER A 282 34.32 -1.48 -2.34
C SER A 282 35.18 -2.41 -3.18
N GLN A 283 34.87 -2.64 -4.45
CA GLN A 283 35.74 -3.44 -5.35
C GLN A 283 36.76 -2.58 -6.11
N GLY A 284 36.81 -1.27 -5.85
CA GLY A 284 37.64 -0.31 -6.57
C GLY A 284 37.07 0.13 -7.92
N GLN A 285 35.87 -0.35 -8.29
CA GLN A 285 35.17 -0.01 -9.54
C GLN A 285 34.39 1.29 -9.39
N THR A 286 35.14 2.40 -9.34
CA THR A 286 34.59 3.73 -9.00
C THR A 286 33.75 4.32 -10.13
N ILE A 287 34.10 4.09 -11.39
CA ILE A 287 33.38 4.61 -12.56
C ILE A 287 32.01 3.91 -12.67
N GLU A 288 32.00 2.60 -12.50
CA GLU A 288 30.83 1.74 -12.54
C GLU A 288 29.89 2.05 -11.39
N ALA A 289 30.42 2.22 -10.17
CA ALA A 289 29.65 2.63 -8.99
C ALA A 289 28.94 3.98 -9.18
N ILE A 290 29.66 4.98 -9.68
CA ILE A 290 29.08 6.30 -9.98
C ILE A 290 28.06 6.18 -11.11
N GLY A 291 28.34 5.40 -12.14
CA GLY A 291 27.43 5.14 -13.26
C GLY A 291 26.10 4.54 -12.79
N VAL A 292 26.13 3.50 -11.95
CA VAL A 292 24.94 2.89 -11.35
C VAL A 292 24.18 3.88 -10.47
N MET A 293 24.88 4.68 -9.67
CA MET A 293 24.23 5.65 -8.78
C MET A 293 23.55 6.79 -9.56
N VAL A 294 24.22 7.36 -10.56
CA VAL A 294 23.65 8.40 -11.44
C VAL A 294 22.48 7.85 -12.24
N TRP A 295 22.61 6.65 -12.83
CA TRP A 295 21.52 5.99 -13.53
C TRP A 295 20.32 5.70 -12.61
N GLY A 296 20.59 5.20 -11.41
CA GLY A 296 19.56 4.91 -10.40
C GLY A 296 18.76 6.15 -9.99
N VAL A 297 19.44 7.27 -9.76
CA VAL A 297 18.78 8.53 -9.39
C VAL A 297 18.06 9.15 -10.59
N CYS A 298 18.71 9.28 -11.74
CA CYS A 298 18.16 9.99 -12.88
C CYS A 298 17.09 9.21 -13.65
N ILE A 299 17.23 7.89 -13.78
CA ILE A 299 16.37 7.07 -14.64
C ILE A 299 15.45 6.18 -13.80
N VAL A 300 16.02 5.38 -12.89
CA VAL A 300 15.22 4.42 -12.10
C VAL A 300 14.26 5.13 -11.14
N SER A 301 14.69 6.21 -10.49
CA SER A 301 13.82 6.96 -9.56
C SER A 301 12.79 7.82 -10.30
N THR A 302 13.15 8.38 -11.45
CA THR A 302 12.21 9.11 -12.31
C THR A 302 11.10 8.20 -12.84
N ALA A 303 11.39 6.94 -13.11
CA ALA A 303 10.37 5.98 -13.55
C ALA A 303 9.23 5.83 -12.52
N ASP A 304 9.50 5.77 -11.22
CA ASP A 304 8.44 5.71 -10.19
C ASP A 304 7.64 7.02 -10.11
N ASN A 305 8.32 8.16 -10.24
CA ASN A 305 7.68 9.48 -10.25
C ASN A 305 6.77 9.72 -11.45
N VAL A 306 6.93 8.98 -12.56
CA VAL A 306 6.11 9.12 -13.77
C VAL A 306 5.06 8.01 -13.86
N ILE A 307 5.46 6.75 -13.67
CA ILE A 307 4.57 5.60 -13.86
C ILE A 307 3.49 5.58 -12.78
N ARG A 308 3.85 5.86 -11.51
CA ARG A 308 2.90 5.77 -10.40
C ARG A 308 1.77 6.80 -10.55
N PRO A 309 2.01 8.10 -10.82
CA PRO A 309 0.92 9.05 -11.08
C PRO A 309 0.12 8.71 -12.35
N LEU A 310 0.78 8.28 -13.43
CA LEU A 310 0.10 8.00 -14.70
C LEU A 310 -0.86 6.80 -14.58
N VAL A 311 -0.44 5.72 -13.91
CA VAL A 311 -1.26 4.52 -13.72
C VAL A 311 -2.33 4.74 -12.65
N ILE A 312 -2.02 5.46 -11.57
CA ILE A 312 -2.96 5.65 -10.45
C ILE A 312 -3.97 6.77 -10.73
N SER A 313 -3.54 7.93 -11.23
CA SER A 313 -4.42 9.08 -11.51
C SER A 313 -5.17 8.95 -12.83
N GLY A 314 -4.62 8.24 -13.83
CA GLY A 314 -5.33 7.97 -15.08
C GLY A 314 -6.60 7.14 -14.88
N ALA A 315 -6.63 6.28 -13.86
CA ALA A 315 -7.77 5.42 -13.54
C ALA A 315 -8.77 6.06 -12.57
N THR A 316 -8.37 7.09 -11.81
CA THR A 316 -9.19 7.72 -10.78
C THR A 316 -8.92 9.23 -10.76
N GLN A 317 -9.95 10.06 -10.91
CA GLN A 317 -9.91 11.55 -10.90
C GLN A 317 -9.56 12.11 -9.50
N ILE A 318 -8.58 11.52 -8.84
CA ILE A 318 -8.15 11.78 -7.47
C ILE A 318 -6.85 12.59 -7.55
N PRO A 319 -6.75 13.74 -6.85
CA PRO A 319 -5.53 14.53 -6.82
C PRO A 319 -4.33 13.71 -6.32
N PHE A 320 -3.18 13.84 -6.99
CA PHE A 320 -1.95 13.14 -6.62
C PHE A 320 -1.56 13.35 -5.15
N LEU A 321 -1.73 14.56 -4.63
CA LEU A 321 -1.44 14.89 -3.23
C LEU A 321 -2.24 14.02 -2.26
N LEU A 322 -3.51 13.73 -2.57
CA LEU A 322 -4.38 12.91 -1.75
C LEU A 322 -3.94 11.44 -1.78
N ILE A 323 -3.47 10.95 -2.93
CA ILE A 323 -2.85 9.62 -3.05
C ILE A 323 -1.57 9.54 -2.21
N MET A 324 -0.71 10.56 -2.28
CA MET A 324 0.54 10.61 -1.49
C MET A 324 0.26 10.58 0.01
N PHE A 325 -0.68 11.40 0.50
CA PHE A 325 -1.12 11.35 1.90
C PHE A 325 -1.73 10.00 2.26
N GLY A 326 -2.47 9.38 1.33
CA GLY A 326 -3.01 8.04 1.50
C GLY A 326 -1.92 7.01 1.69
N VAL A 327 -0.90 6.99 0.83
CA VAL A 327 0.22 6.05 0.94
C VAL A 327 1.00 6.29 2.23
N LEU A 328 1.44 7.52 2.50
CA LEU A 328 2.27 7.84 3.68
C LEU A 328 1.51 7.63 4.99
N GLY A 329 0.29 8.17 5.10
CA GLY A 329 -0.57 8.01 6.27
C GLY A 329 -1.03 6.55 6.45
N GLY A 330 -1.26 5.84 5.36
CA GLY A 330 -1.56 4.42 5.35
C GLY A 330 -0.42 3.59 5.93
N ILE A 331 0.82 3.83 5.48
CA ILE A 331 2.02 3.15 6.02
C ILE A 331 2.15 3.40 7.53
N ALA A 332 1.98 4.64 7.97
CA ALA A 332 2.07 5.00 9.38
C ALA A 332 0.98 4.31 10.24
N SER A 333 -0.22 4.11 9.70
CA SER A 333 -1.36 3.57 10.44
C SER A 333 -1.46 2.05 10.41
N PHE A 334 -1.19 1.43 9.25
CA PHE A 334 -1.44 0.01 8.98
C PHE A 334 -0.18 -0.76 8.60
N GLY A 335 0.99 -0.12 8.55
CA GLY A 335 2.23 -0.71 8.05
C GLY A 335 2.19 -0.88 6.52
N LEU A 336 2.92 -1.86 5.99
CA LEU A 336 3.13 -2.00 4.55
C LEU A 336 1.83 -2.22 3.75
N VAL A 337 0.79 -2.82 4.36
CA VAL A 337 -0.53 -2.96 3.72
C VAL A 337 -1.21 -1.62 3.45
N GLY A 338 -0.85 -0.60 4.25
CA GLY A 338 -1.37 0.75 4.15
C GLY A 338 -1.02 1.46 2.85
N VAL A 339 0.02 1.01 2.12
CA VAL A 339 0.33 1.48 0.76
C VAL A 339 -0.88 1.26 -0.18
N PHE A 340 -1.62 0.18 0.03
CA PHE A 340 -2.81 -0.17 -0.75
C PHE A 340 -4.08 0.41 -0.14
N ILE A 341 -4.27 0.22 1.17
CA ILE A 341 -5.50 0.64 1.87
C ILE A 341 -5.64 2.17 1.94
N GLY A 342 -4.55 2.89 2.20
CA GLY A 342 -4.61 4.33 2.46
C GLY A 342 -5.22 5.12 1.30
N PRO A 343 -4.73 4.97 0.06
CA PRO A 343 -5.35 5.60 -1.10
C PRO A 343 -6.80 5.18 -1.32
N VAL A 344 -7.16 3.92 -1.03
CA VAL A 344 -8.54 3.41 -1.17
C VAL A 344 -9.48 4.08 -0.18
N ILE A 345 -9.08 4.21 1.10
CA ILE A 345 -9.88 4.90 2.11
C ILE A 345 -10.11 6.36 1.70
N LEU A 346 -9.04 7.05 1.28
CA LEU A 346 -9.14 8.45 0.88
C LEU A 346 -9.94 8.63 -0.43
N ALA A 347 -9.87 7.68 -1.35
CA ALA A 347 -10.69 7.67 -2.56
C ALA A 347 -12.18 7.56 -2.23
N VAL A 348 -12.55 6.65 -1.32
CA VAL A 348 -13.93 6.48 -0.87
C VAL A 348 -14.41 7.71 -0.11
N LEU A 349 -13.57 8.27 0.77
CA LEU A 349 -13.87 9.52 1.47
C LEU A 349 -14.18 10.65 0.48
N LEU A 350 -13.34 10.80 -0.54
CA LEU A 350 -13.51 11.82 -1.57
C LEU A 350 -14.75 11.55 -2.46
N ALA A 351 -15.08 10.28 -2.72
CA ALA A 351 -16.32 9.92 -3.41
C ALA A 351 -17.56 10.31 -2.59
N ILE A 352 -17.58 10.00 -1.29
CA ILE A 352 -18.66 10.40 -0.37
C ILE A 352 -18.76 11.93 -0.30
N TRP A 353 -17.62 12.63 -0.20
CA TRP A 353 -17.58 14.10 -0.16
C TRP A 353 -18.14 14.75 -1.43
N ARG A 354 -17.76 14.25 -2.61
CA ARG A 354 -18.27 14.75 -3.90
C ARG A 354 -19.76 14.50 -4.07
N GLU A 355 -20.22 13.33 -3.64
CA GLU A 355 -21.64 12.99 -3.67
C GLU A 355 -22.45 13.97 -2.81
N TRP A 356 -22.00 14.22 -1.57
CA TRP A 356 -22.66 15.17 -0.66
C TRP A 356 -22.76 16.59 -1.26
N LEU A 357 -21.73 17.04 -1.97
CA LEU A 357 -21.72 18.32 -2.70
C LEU A 357 -22.66 18.35 -3.92
N HIS A 358 -22.89 17.22 -4.57
CA HIS A 358 -23.86 17.14 -5.68
C HIS A 358 -25.30 17.15 -5.18
N GLU A 359 -25.57 16.54 -4.02
CA GLU A 359 -26.88 16.61 -3.37
C GLU A 359 -27.22 18.02 -2.88
N SER A 360 -26.23 18.81 -2.44
CA SER A 360 -26.48 20.20 -2.03
C SER A 360 -26.86 21.11 -3.20
N ASN A 361 -26.27 20.91 -4.39
CA ASN A 361 -26.56 21.74 -5.57
C ASN A 361 -27.94 21.48 -6.20
N LEU A 362 -28.53 20.29 -6.01
CA LEU A 362 -29.89 19.99 -6.46
C LEU A 362 -30.98 20.57 -5.54
N ASN A 363 -30.63 20.96 -4.31
CA ASN A 363 -31.55 21.46 -3.29
C ASN A 363 -31.51 22.99 -3.12
N GLU A 364 -30.71 23.72 -3.90
CA GLU A 364 -30.91 25.16 -4.12
C GLU A 364 -31.92 25.33 -5.26
N PRO A 365 -33.21 25.66 -4.99
CA PRO A 365 -34.04 26.21 -6.04
C PRO A 365 -33.31 27.46 -6.53
N LEU A 366 -32.94 27.49 -7.81
CA LEU A 366 -32.49 28.68 -8.52
C LEU A 366 -33.44 29.83 -8.15
N MET A 367 -33.04 30.64 -7.17
CA MET A 367 -33.70 31.90 -6.87
C MET A 367 -33.33 32.81 -8.03
N MET A 368 -34.04 32.63 -9.14
CA MET A 368 -34.08 33.59 -10.23
C MET A 368 -34.39 34.94 -9.57
N PRO A 369 -33.52 35.96 -9.71
CA PRO A 369 -33.86 37.30 -9.27
C PRO A 369 -35.20 37.67 -9.90
N LYS A 370 -36.17 38.12 -9.09
CA LYS A 370 -37.54 38.47 -9.48
C LYS A 370 -37.67 39.61 -10.51
N ALA A 371 -36.60 39.93 -11.25
CA ALA A 371 -36.51 41.14 -12.07
C ALA A 371 -36.75 40.94 -13.58
N THR A 372 -37.07 39.74 -14.08
CA THR A 372 -37.19 39.53 -15.55
C THR A 372 -38.60 39.19 -16.06
N MET A 373 -39.64 39.25 -15.23
CA MET A 373 -41.04 39.07 -15.69
C MET A 373 -41.83 40.38 -15.66
N ALA A 374 -41.28 41.41 -16.31
CA ALA A 374 -41.99 42.64 -16.60
C ALA A 374 -41.53 43.20 -17.95
N HIS A 375 -41.94 42.53 -19.02
CA HIS A 375 -42.29 43.27 -20.23
C HIS A 375 -43.37 42.50 -21.00
N GLU A 376 -44.51 43.15 -21.10
CA GLU A 376 -45.70 42.78 -21.87
C GLU A 376 -45.35 42.47 -23.33
N ILE A 377 -46.00 41.43 -23.89
CA ILE A 377 -46.35 41.40 -25.30
C ILE A 377 -47.82 40.98 -25.39
N ASP A 378 -48.62 41.98 -25.75
CA ASP A 378 -50.06 41.97 -26.01
C ASP A 378 -50.44 40.97 -27.13
N PRO A 379 -51.51 40.14 -27.00
CA PRO A 379 -51.85 39.13 -28.00
C PRO A 379 -52.85 39.68 -29.03
N GLU A 380 -52.47 40.65 -29.85
CA GLU A 380 -53.24 40.99 -31.07
C GLU A 380 -52.33 41.41 -32.23
N THR A 381 -52.10 40.49 -33.17
CA THR A 381 -52.26 40.78 -34.62
C THR A 381 -52.13 39.48 -35.44
N LYS A 382 -53.25 39.13 -36.05
CA LYS A 382 -53.45 38.02 -37.01
C LYS A 382 -52.74 38.27 -38.34
N ASN A 383 -52.24 37.18 -38.92
CA ASN A 383 -52.27 36.77 -40.33
C ASN A 383 -51.98 37.80 -41.44
N THR A 384 -50.82 37.63 -42.09
CA THR A 384 -50.71 37.58 -43.57
C THR A 384 -49.38 36.92 -43.99
N PRO A 385 -49.36 35.93 -44.90
CA PRO A 385 -48.13 35.43 -45.52
C PRO A 385 -47.73 36.29 -46.73
N PRO A 386 -46.42 36.47 -47.03
CA PRO A 386 -46.00 37.20 -48.22
C PRO A 386 -46.12 36.33 -49.48
N LYS A 387 -46.71 36.92 -50.54
CA LYS A 387 -46.55 36.46 -51.92
C LYS A 387 -45.11 36.69 -52.38
N ALA A 388 -44.52 35.68 -52.98
CA ALA A 388 -43.27 35.71 -53.76
C ALA A 388 -43.59 36.00 -55.24
N PRO A 389 -42.62 36.28 -56.14
CA PRO A 389 -41.16 36.23 -55.96
C PRO A 389 -40.43 37.59 -55.87
#